data_AF-A0A535H4U0-F1
#
_entry.id   AF-A0A535H4U0-F1
#
_cell.length_a   1.000
_cell.length_b   1.000
_cell.length_c   1.000
_cell.angle_alpha   90.00
_cell.angle_beta   90.00
_cell.angle_gamma   90.00
#
_symmetry.space_group_name_H-M   'P 1'
#
loop_
_entity.id
_entity.type
_entity.pdbx_description
1 polymer ?
#
loop_
_entity_poly.entity_id
_entity_poly.type
_entity_poly.pdbx_seq_one_letter_code
_entity_poly.pdbx_strand_id
1 'polypeptide(L)'
;MIDNTSNRIEQQQTANRREIRRRYAFHRMLKATDRVLGRLEEMNRDGVKTVPKPVRAEIRGVVEAMPSRVREPLRDSVAVQDMLDSLFEIQERLFRWRYPDWHDFDPDEERLDFVAS
;
A
#
# COMPACT_ATOMS: atom_id res chain seq x y z
N MET A 1 36.90 -4.01 26.56
CA MET A 1 35.79 -5.00 26.51
C MET A 1 34.39 -4.35 26.55
N ILE A 2 34.28 -3.07 26.93
CA ILE A 2 33.03 -2.29 26.96
C ILE A 2 32.64 -1.75 25.55
N ASP A 3 33.61 -1.62 24.64
CA ASP A 3 33.42 -1.00 23.31
C ASP A 3 32.61 -1.87 22.35
N ASN A 4 32.78 -3.20 22.38
CA ASN A 4 32.04 -4.12 21.49
C ASN A 4 30.55 -4.22 21.87
N THR A 5 30.22 -4.13 23.16
CA THR A 5 28.82 -4.15 23.62
C THR A 5 28.11 -2.85 23.29
N SER A 6 28.78 -1.71 23.43
CA SER A 6 28.24 -0.38 23.09
C SER A 6 27.94 -0.26 21.59
N ASN A 7 28.88 -0.69 20.73
CA ASN A 7 28.67 -0.74 19.28
C ASN A 7 27.49 -1.65 18.87
N ARG A 8 27.32 -2.80 19.53
CA ARG A 8 26.21 -3.72 19.24
C ARG A 8 24.86 -3.13 19.66
N ILE A 9 24.80 -2.41 20.79
CA ILE A 9 23.61 -1.69 21.24
C ILE A 9 23.24 -0.57 20.27
N GLU A 10 24.21 0.23 19.80
CA GLU A 10 23.97 1.30 18.84
C GLU A 10 23.48 0.79 17.47
N GLN A 11 24.06 -0.31 16.99
CA GLN A 11 23.60 -0.99 15.77
C GLN A 11 22.16 -1.47 15.92
N GLN A 12 21.82 -2.09 17.06
CA GLN A 12 20.46 -2.55 17.33
C GLN A 12 19.48 -1.39 17.45
N GLN A 13 19.84 -0.29 18.12
CA GLN A 13 19.00 0.91 18.20
C GLN A 13 18.78 1.56 16.83
N THR A 14 19.82 1.59 15.98
CA THR A 14 19.72 2.12 14.62
C THR A 14 18.82 1.25 13.74
N ALA A 15 18.94 -0.08 13.84
CA ALA A 15 18.06 -1.02 13.17
C ALA A 15 16.60 -0.83 13.60
N ASN A 16 16.35 -0.73 14.90
CA ASN A 16 15.01 -0.51 15.46
C ASN A 16 14.40 0.83 14.97
N ARG A 17 15.17 1.94 15.00
CA ARG A 17 14.71 3.24 14.46
C ARG A 17 14.37 3.15 12.97
N ARG A 18 15.15 2.40 12.17
CA ARG A 18 14.87 2.20 10.74
C ARG A 18 13.59 1.40 10.54
N GLU A 19 13.37 0.36 11.32
CA GLU A 19 12.16 -0.46 11.28
C GLU A 19 10.91 0.37 11.65
N ILE A 20 10.96 1.11 12.75
CA ILE A 20 9.88 2.01 13.18
C ILE A 20 9.53 3.01 12.07
N ARG A 21 10.54 3.65 11.47
CA ARG A 21 10.32 4.60 10.36
C ARG A 21 9.63 3.94 9.16
N ARG A 22 10.06 2.74 8.78
CA ARG A 22 9.45 1.97 7.68
C ARG A 22 8.01 1.60 8.01
N ARG A 23 7.74 1.17 9.25
CA ARG A 23 6.38 0.87 9.72
C ARG A 23 5.48 2.09 9.61
N TYR A 24 5.92 3.25 10.12
CA TYR A 24 5.12 4.47 10.02
C TYR A 24 4.92 4.93 8.57
N ALA A 25 5.94 4.81 7.71
CA ALA A 25 5.80 5.14 6.30
C ALA A 25 4.75 4.25 5.62
N PHE A 26 4.78 2.94 5.86
CA PHE A 26 3.78 2.00 5.35
C PHE A 26 2.36 2.40 5.74
N HIS A 27 2.08 2.58 7.03
CA HIS A 27 0.72 2.90 7.50
C HIS A 27 0.22 4.24 6.95
N ARG A 28 1.12 5.23 6.78
CA ARG A 28 0.76 6.51 6.15
C ARG A 28 0.41 6.34 4.67
N MET A 29 1.19 5.56 3.92
CA MET A 29 0.92 5.29 2.51
C MET A 29 -0.39 4.51 2.35
N LEU A 30 -0.60 3.45 3.14
CA LEU A 30 -1.81 2.64 3.10
C LEU A 30 -3.06 3.49 3.37
N LYS A 31 -3.07 4.26 4.46
CA LYS A 31 -4.20 5.14 4.80
C LYS A 31 -4.49 6.18 3.71
N ALA A 32 -3.45 6.69 3.04
CA ALA A 32 -3.62 7.63 1.95
C ALA A 32 -4.23 6.94 0.71
N THR A 33 -3.79 5.72 0.38
CA THR A 33 -4.35 4.88 -0.68
C THR A 33 -5.82 4.55 -0.40
N ASP A 34 -6.16 4.06 0.79
CA ASP A 34 -7.53 3.68 1.16
C ASP A 34 -8.50 4.87 1.00
N ARG A 35 -8.06 6.08 1.35
CA ARG A 35 -8.87 7.29 1.19
C ARG A 35 -9.18 7.59 -0.26
N VAL A 36 -8.19 7.49 -1.16
CA VAL A 36 -8.41 7.78 -2.58
C VAL A 36 -9.17 6.66 -3.27
N LEU A 37 -8.99 5.41 -2.85
CA LEU A 37 -9.78 4.26 -3.31
C LEU A 37 -11.26 4.44 -2.94
N GLY A 38 -11.58 4.70 -1.68
CA GLY A 38 -12.97 4.92 -1.26
C GLY A 38 -13.66 6.03 -2.05
N ARG A 39 -12.93 7.11 -2.37
CA ARG A 39 -13.45 8.19 -3.22
C ARG A 39 -13.71 7.74 -4.66
N LEU A 40 -12.84 6.92 -5.25
CA LEU A 40 -13.06 6.37 -6.59
C LEU A 40 -14.18 5.34 -6.62
N GLU A 41 -14.34 4.54 -5.55
CA GLU A 41 -15.43 3.59 -5.40
C GLU A 41 -16.78 4.31 -5.31
N GLU A 42 -16.86 5.40 -4.55
CA GLU A 42 -18.03 6.29 -4.52
C GLU A 42 -18.35 6.82 -5.92
N MET A 43 -17.36 7.35 -6.64
CA MET A 43 -17.56 7.81 -8.02
C MET A 43 -18.06 6.70 -8.94
N ASN A 44 -17.49 5.50 -8.85
CA ASN A 44 -17.90 4.36 -9.66
C ASN A 44 -19.33 3.94 -9.34
N ARG A 45 -19.70 3.91 -8.06
CA ARG A 45 -21.05 3.63 -7.56
C ARG A 45 -22.06 4.66 -8.06
N ASP A 46 -21.69 5.93 -8.08
CA ASP A 46 -22.51 7.04 -8.59
C ASP A 46 -22.56 7.09 -10.14
N GLY A 47 -21.89 6.15 -10.82
CA GLY A 47 -21.87 6.05 -12.27
C GLY A 47 -20.97 7.07 -12.97
N VAL A 48 -20.16 7.82 -12.22
CA VAL A 48 -19.17 8.76 -12.77
C VAL A 48 -18.13 7.96 -13.57
N LYS A 49 -17.94 8.34 -14.84
CA LYS A 49 -17.04 7.61 -15.75
C LYS A 49 -15.62 8.15 -15.77
N THR A 50 -15.44 9.43 -15.44
CA THR A 50 -14.13 10.08 -15.50
C THR A 50 -13.78 10.75 -14.17
N VAL A 51 -12.54 10.56 -13.73
CA VAL A 51 -12.00 11.13 -12.50
C VAL A 51 -11.73 12.62 -12.72
N PRO A 52 -12.30 13.53 -11.92
CA PRO A 52 -12.04 14.96 -12.04
C PRO A 52 -10.55 15.31 -11.85
N LYS A 53 -10.07 16.35 -12.55
CA LYS A 53 -8.65 16.77 -12.50
C LYS A 53 -8.09 16.97 -11.08
N PRO A 54 -8.82 17.60 -10.13
CA PRO A 54 -8.31 17.74 -8.76
C PRO A 54 -8.07 16.40 -8.07
N VAL A 55 -8.94 15.41 -8.32
CA VAL A 55 -8.83 14.07 -7.74
C VAL A 55 -7.67 13.30 -8.37
N ARG A 56 -7.46 13.42 -9.69
CA ARG A 56 -6.28 12.82 -10.35
C ARG A 56 -4.96 13.39 -9.81
N ALA A 57 -4.92 14.69 -9.51
CA ALA A 57 -3.74 15.31 -8.91
C ALA A 57 -3.50 14.80 -7.47
N GLU A 58 -4.57 14.63 -6.68
CA GLU A 58 -4.50 14.01 -5.35
C GLU A 58 -3.97 12.57 -5.41
N ILE A 59 -4.53 11.74 -6.29
CA ILE A 59 -4.09 10.35 -6.53
C ILE A 59 -2.61 10.32 -6.89
N ARG A 60 -2.18 11.15 -7.84
CA ARG A 60 -0.77 11.23 -8.25
C ARG A 60 0.13 11.61 -7.08
N GLY A 61 -0.25 12.60 -6.27
CA GLY A 61 0.53 13.02 -5.10
C GLY A 61 0.66 11.91 -4.04
N VAL A 62 -0.41 11.14 -3.81
CA VAL A 62 -0.37 9.97 -2.90
C VAL A 62 0.58 8.90 -3.41
N VAL A 63 0.48 8.57 -4.70
CA VAL A 63 1.26 7.51 -5.34
C VAL A 63 2.73 7.89 -5.53
N GLU A 64 3.04 9.17 -5.78
CA GLU A 64 4.40 9.67 -5.93
C GLU A 64 5.25 9.50 -4.66
N ALA A 65 4.63 9.50 -3.49
CA ALA A 65 5.30 9.27 -2.20
C ALA A 65 5.73 7.81 -1.97
N MET A 66 5.29 6.88 -2.82
CA MET A 66 5.58 5.45 -2.71
C MET A 66 6.91 5.06 -3.40
N PRO A 67 7.53 3.93 -3.01
CA PRO A 67 8.67 3.38 -3.75
C PRO A 67 8.35 3.17 -5.24
N SER A 68 9.34 3.38 -6.12
CA SER A 68 9.16 3.31 -7.59
C SER A 68 8.45 2.05 -8.08
N ARG A 69 8.86 0.88 -7.59
CA ARG A 69 8.27 -0.42 -7.93
C ARG A 69 6.81 -0.60 -7.49
N VAL A 70 6.39 0.14 -6.46
CA VAL A 70 5.01 0.11 -5.95
C VAL A 70 4.11 0.98 -6.82
N ARG A 71 4.59 2.15 -7.27
CA ARG A 71 3.80 3.12 -8.05
C ARG A 71 3.72 2.87 -9.55
N GLU A 72 4.56 2.00 -10.09
CA GLU A 72 4.63 1.68 -11.52
C GLU A 72 3.28 1.36 -12.19
N PRO A 73 2.32 0.65 -11.55
CA PRO A 73 1.04 0.33 -12.19
C PRO A 73 0.12 1.51 -12.46
N LEU A 74 0.42 2.72 -11.94
CA LEU A 74 -0.44 3.87 -12.11
C LEU A 74 -0.57 4.22 -13.60
N ARG A 75 -1.73 3.91 -14.19
CA ARG A 75 -2.04 4.26 -15.58
C ARG A 75 -2.22 5.78 -15.71
N ASP A 76 -1.81 6.35 -16.84
CA ASP A 76 -2.21 7.71 -17.22
C ASP A 76 -3.60 7.66 -17.87
N SER A 77 -4.63 7.46 -17.04
CA SER A 77 -6.03 7.38 -17.48
C SER A 77 -6.89 8.41 -16.73
N VAL A 78 -7.96 8.82 -17.40
CA VAL A 78 -9.02 9.61 -16.78
C VAL A 78 -10.21 8.76 -16.38
N ALA A 79 -10.29 7.50 -16.80
CA ALA A 79 -11.42 6.63 -16.49
C ALA A 79 -11.38 6.18 -15.03
N VAL A 80 -12.55 6.18 -14.38
CA VAL A 80 -12.66 5.76 -12.96
C VAL A 80 -12.25 4.30 -12.79
N GLN A 81 -12.67 3.41 -13.70
CA GLN A 81 -12.34 1.98 -13.63
C GLN A 81 -10.83 1.74 -13.76
N ASP A 82 -10.17 2.33 -14.75
CA ASP A 82 -8.71 2.21 -14.91
C ASP A 82 -7.95 2.70 -13.67
N MET A 83 -8.45 3.77 -13.03
CA MET A 83 -7.83 4.32 -11.82
C MET A 83 -8.05 3.42 -10.60
N LEU A 84 -9.23 2.79 -10.47
CA LEU A 84 -9.48 1.78 -9.45
C LEU A 84 -8.55 0.59 -9.63
N ASP A 85 -8.52 0.00 -10.82
CA ASP A 85 -7.67 -1.16 -11.13
C ASP A 85 -6.20 -0.87 -10.81
N SER A 86 -5.71 0.30 -11.24
CA SER A 86 -4.33 0.72 -10.96
C SER A 86 -4.05 0.87 -9.46
N LEU A 87 -4.99 1.44 -8.70
CA LEU A 87 -4.81 1.66 -7.26
C LEU A 87 -4.92 0.39 -6.43
N PHE A 88 -5.76 -0.57 -6.84
CA PHE A 88 -5.78 -1.90 -6.23
C PHE A 88 -4.44 -2.61 -6.42
N GLU A 89 -3.90 -2.63 -7.65
CA GLU A 89 -2.59 -3.23 -7.90
C GLU A 89 -1.47 -2.53 -7.09
N ILE A 90 -1.53 -1.20 -6.99
CA ILE A 90 -0.59 -0.43 -6.16
C ILE A 90 -0.73 -0.82 -4.67
N GLN A 91 -1.94 -1.00 -4.17
CA GLN A 91 -2.19 -1.40 -2.79
C GLN A 91 -1.61 -2.80 -2.52
N GLU A 92 -1.84 -3.77 -3.40
CA GLU A 92 -1.24 -5.11 -3.30
C GLU A 92 0.29 -5.06 -3.30
N ARG A 93 0.88 -4.30 -4.24
CA ARG A 93 2.33 -4.10 -4.28
C ARG A 93 2.86 -3.41 -3.02
N LEU A 94 2.10 -2.51 -2.42
CA LEU A 94 2.45 -1.87 -1.15
C LEU A 94 2.43 -2.88 0.01
N PHE A 95 1.47 -3.81 0.03
CA PHE A 95 1.44 -4.92 0.99
C PHE A 95 2.63 -5.86 0.80
N ARG A 96 2.88 -6.34 -0.42
CA ARG A 96 4.05 -7.19 -0.73
C ARG A 96 5.38 -6.49 -0.43
N TRP A 97 5.43 -5.17 -0.59
CA TRP A 97 6.60 -4.37 -0.20
C TRP A 97 6.88 -4.42 1.31
N ARG A 98 5.83 -4.48 2.13
CA ARG A 98 5.93 -4.54 3.60
C ARG A 98 6.04 -5.98 4.12
N TYR A 99 5.36 -6.90 3.48
CA TYR A 99 5.24 -8.32 3.83
C TYR A 99 5.58 -9.15 2.59
N PRO A 100 6.88 -9.43 2.34
CA PRO A 100 7.31 -10.17 1.15
C PRO A 100 6.69 -11.57 1.02
N ASP A 101 6.36 -12.19 2.16
CA ASP A 101 5.73 -13.51 2.24
C ASP A 101 4.18 -13.44 2.17
N TRP A 102 3.61 -12.27 1.85
CA TRP A 102 2.18 -12.12 1.65
C TRP A 102 1.78 -12.80 0.33
N HIS A 103 1.17 -13.97 0.46
CA HIS A 103 0.46 -14.64 -0.62
C HIS A 103 -0.97 -14.11 -0.67
N ASP A 104 -1.55 -14.01 -1.87
CA ASP A 104 -2.91 -13.52 -2.05
C ASP A 104 -3.86 -14.26 -1.12
N PHE A 105 -4.68 -13.50 -0.41
CA PHE A 105 -5.78 -14.06 0.34
C PHE A 105 -6.85 -14.40 -0.68
N ASP A 106 -6.88 -15.66 -1.16
CA ASP A 106 -8.00 -16.16 -1.95
C ASP A 106 -9.18 -16.36 -0.98
N PRO A 107 -10.24 -15.54 -1.03
CA PRO A 107 -11.40 -15.70 -0.15
C PRO A 107 -12.13 -17.04 -0.36
N ASP A 108 -11.84 -17.77 -1.44
CA ASP A 108 -12.39 -19.10 -1.69
C ASP A 108 -11.54 -20.25 -1.07
N GLU A 109 -10.29 -20.00 -0.63
CA GLU A 109 -9.46 -21.03 0.04
C GLU A 109 -9.89 -21.32 1.48
N GLU A 110 -10.44 -20.32 2.20
CA GLU A 110 -10.84 -20.49 3.61
C GLU A 110 -12.15 -21.28 3.81
N ARG A 111 -12.87 -21.63 2.74
CA ARG A 111 -14.11 -22.42 2.86
C ARG A 111 -13.89 -23.93 3.00
N LEU A 112 -12.65 -24.42 2.90
CA LEU A 112 -12.34 -25.85 2.98
C LEU A 112 -11.77 -26.30 4.33
N ASP A 113 -11.30 -25.40 5.19
CA ASP A 113 -10.60 -25.79 6.43
C ASP A 113 -11.36 -25.53 7.75
N PHE A 114 -12.62 -25.06 7.70
CA PHE A 114 -13.43 -24.85 8.92
C PHE A 114 -14.52 -25.92 9.18
N VAL A 115 -14.42 -27.12 8.60
CA VAL A 115 -15.24 -28.28 8.99
C VAL A 115 -14.37 -29.52 9.18
N ALA A 116 -13.50 -29.49 10.18
CA ALA A 116 -13.06 -30.69 10.91
C ALA A 116 -12.25 -30.31 12.16
N SER A 117 -12.93 -30.10 13.29
CA SER A 117 -12.62 -30.68 14.62
C SER A 117 -13.54 -30.12 15.67
#